data_AF-A0A7G9Y2N7-F1
#
_entry.id   AF-A0A7G9Y2N7-F1
#
_cell.length_a   1.000
_cell.length_b   1.000
_cell.length_c   1.000
_cell.angle_alpha   90.00
_cell.angle_beta   90.00
_cell.angle_gamma   90.00
#
_symmetry.space_group_name_H-M   'P 1'
#
loop_
_entity.id
_entity.type
_entity.pdbx_description
1 polymer ?
#
loop_
_entity_poly.entity_id
_entity_poly.type
_entity_poly.pdbx_seq_one_letter_code
_entity_poly.pdbx_strand_id
1 'polypeptide(L)'
;MSEEERICEILNTIQNIKESELPVTTYFKQNSVPFTRKQYYRYCRILKKSGEDGLHDKRKDGNYTKLTERIKDYIISTVTENRSISTPQLQGKILNKFDVKISESSLNTFRASVSLTRIPLHKEPKYKLRKSGGGEILTCLAFFTGIIEIYTRTIIERVNEIRQSPLFEQNKNIGEDYPDVRSRGKFTTEYNQLKSVRENRFGSLVSRVAVNL
;
A
#
# COMPACT_ATOMS: atom_id res chain seq x y z
N MET A 1 -29.02 -3.49 -7.08
CA MET A 1 -29.17 -4.94 -7.31
C MET A 1 -28.78 -5.66 -6.04
N SER A 2 -29.72 -6.37 -5.43
CA SER A 2 -29.50 -7.25 -4.29
C SER A 2 -28.58 -8.42 -4.67
N GLU A 3 -27.94 -9.04 -3.69
CA GLU A 3 -27.07 -10.21 -3.92
C GLU A 3 -27.87 -11.41 -4.46
N GLU A 4 -29.08 -11.59 -3.98
CA GLU A 4 -30.01 -12.62 -4.43
C GLU A 4 -30.46 -12.38 -5.87
N GLU A 5 -30.80 -11.12 -6.22
CA GLU A 5 -31.15 -10.73 -7.59
C GLU A 5 -30.01 -11.05 -8.57
N ARG A 6 -28.77 -10.77 -8.18
CA ARG A 6 -27.58 -11.08 -8.99
C ARG A 6 -27.40 -12.58 -9.19
N ILE A 7 -27.63 -13.39 -8.15
CA ILE A 7 -27.47 -14.85 -8.25
C ILE A 7 -28.57 -15.44 -9.14
N CYS A 8 -29.81 -15.01 -8.97
CA CYS A 8 -30.92 -15.39 -9.85
C CYS A 8 -30.63 -15.01 -11.31
N GLU A 9 -30.11 -13.81 -11.56
CA GLU A 9 -29.73 -13.36 -12.91
C GLU A 9 -28.63 -14.27 -13.51
N ILE A 10 -27.63 -14.66 -12.71
CA ILE A 10 -26.57 -15.58 -13.16
C ILE A 10 -27.13 -16.97 -13.49
N LEU A 11 -27.96 -17.53 -12.61
CA LEU A 11 -28.55 -18.86 -12.79
C LEU A 11 -29.45 -18.90 -14.02
N ASN A 12 -30.36 -17.94 -14.16
CA ASN A 12 -31.25 -17.82 -15.30
C ASN A 12 -30.46 -17.67 -16.61
N THR A 13 -29.43 -16.83 -16.63
CA THR A 13 -28.60 -16.64 -17.83
C THR A 13 -27.86 -17.92 -18.20
N ILE A 14 -27.31 -18.67 -17.23
CA ILE A 14 -26.65 -19.95 -17.48
C ILE A 14 -27.64 -20.98 -18.03
N GLN A 15 -28.86 -21.01 -17.50
CA GLN A 15 -29.92 -21.90 -17.98
C GLN A 15 -30.32 -21.56 -19.42
N ASN A 16 -30.56 -20.27 -19.72
CA ASN A 16 -30.87 -19.80 -21.07
C ASN A 16 -29.78 -20.16 -22.08
N ILE A 17 -28.49 -20.08 -21.70
CA ILE A 17 -27.39 -20.49 -22.57
C ILE A 17 -27.45 -22.00 -22.85
N LYS A 18 -27.73 -22.82 -21.82
CA LYS A 18 -27.83 -24.28 -21.99
C LYS A 18 -29.03 -24.69 -22.85
N GLU A 19 -30.17 -24.06 -22.63
CA GLU A 19 -31.42 -24.34 -23.37
C GLU A 19 -31.38 -23.84 -24.81
N SER A 20 -30.60 -22.79 -25.10
CA SER A 20 -30.48 -22.26 -26.46
C SER A 20 -29.85 -23.23 -27.46
N GLU A 21 -29.15 -24.27 -26.99
CA GLU A 21 -28.34 -25.21 -27.80
C GLU A 21 -27.29 -24.54 -28.72
N LEU A 22 -27.10 -23.21 -28.61
CA LEU A 22 -26.12 -22.46 -29.37
C LEU A 22 -24.72 -22.65 -28.78
N PRO A 23 -23.67 -22.61 -29.61
CA PRO A 23 -22.31 -22.48 -29.09
C PRO A 23 -22.21 -21.24 -28.20
N VAL A 24 -21.62 -21.38 -27.02
CA VAL A 24 -21.48 -20.29 -26.02
C VAL A 24 -20.93 -19.01 -26.66
N THR A 25 -20.00 -19.14 -27.60
CA THR A 25 -19.43 -18.00 -28.33
C THR A 25 -20.43 -17.24 -29.18
N THR A 26 -21.37 -17.96 -29.78
CA THR A 26 -22.43 -17.41 -30.63
C THR A 26 -23.51 -16.76 -29.79
N TYR A 27 -23.90 -17.41 -28.69
CA TYR A 27 -24.86 -16.85 -27.73
C TYR A 27 -24.42 -15.48 -27.19
N PHE A 28 -23.15 -15.38 -26.78
CA PHE A 28 -22.56 -14.14 -26.26
C PHE A 28 -22.41 -13.03 -27.30
N LYS A 29 -22.44 -13.34 -28.60
CA LYS A 29 -22.41 -12.34 -29.68
C LYS A 29 -23.81 -11.83 -30.01
N GLN A 30 -24.82 -12.67 -29.85
CA GLN A 30 -26.20 -12.39 -30.27
C GLN A 30 -27.06 -11.84 -29.12
N ASN A 31 -26.70 -12.11 -27.87
CA ASN A 31 -27.48 -11.73 -26.69
C ASN A 31 -26.67 -10.80 -25.78
N SER A 32 -27.39 -9.90 -25.10
CA SER A 32 -26.82 -9.11 -24.01
C SER A 32 -26.69 -9.99 -22.77
N VAL A 33 -25.46 -10.23 -22.33
CA VAL A 33 -25.16 -11.09 -21.18
C VAL A 33 -24.56 -10.23 -20.05
N PRO A 34 -25.07 -10.33 -18.80
CA PRO A 34 -24.64 -9.49 -17.68
C PRO A 34 -23.22 -9.78 -17.17
N PHE A 35 -22.55 -10.77 -17.74
CA PHE A 35 -21.18 -11.14 -17.41
C PHE A 35 -20.42 -11.59 -18.65
N THR A 36 -19.09 -11.71 -18.54
CA THR A 36 -18.20 -12.12 -19.62
C THR A 36 -18.18 -13.64 -19.81
N ARG A 37 -17.78 -14.09 -21.00
CA ARG A 37 -17.59 -15.53 -21.29
C ARG A 37 -16.63 -16.23 -20.33
N LYS A 38 -15.62 -15.52 -19.82
CA LYS A 38 -14.70 -16.07 -18.79
C LYS A 38 -15.43 -16.32 -17.46
N GLN A 39 -16.30 -15.39 -17.06
CA GLN A 39 -17.13 -15.52 -15.86
C GLN A 39 -18.14 -16.67 -16.00
N TYR A 40 -18.72 -16.88 -17.19
CA TYR A 40 -19.58 -18.04 -17.47
C TYR A 40 -18.92 -19.38 -17.09
N TYR A 41 -17.75 -19.68 -17.66
CA TYR A 41 -17.05 -20.93 -17.36
C TYR A 41 -16.65 -21.04 -15.89
N ARG A 42 -16.33 -19.90 -15.26
CA ARG A 42 -16.05 -19.85 -13.82
C ARG A 42 -17.30 -20.20 -13.00
N TYR A 43 -18.45 -19.62 -13.31
CA TYR A 43 -19.71 -19.91 -12.62
C TYR A 43 -20.14 -21.37 -12.82
N CYS A 44 -20.06 -21.90 -14.04
CA CYS A 44 -20.31 -23.32 -14.29
C CYS A 44 -19.39 -24.24 -13.48
N ARG A 45 -18.10 -23.88 -13.33
CA ARG A 45 -17.16 -24.64 -12.49
C ARG A 45 -17.51 -24.55 -11.00
N ILE A 46 -17.93 -23.39 -10.53
CA ILE A 46 -18.32 -23.16 -9.13
C ILE A 46 -19.61 -23.92 -8.82
N LEU A 47 -20.63 -23.81 -9.66
CA LEU A 47 -21.90 -24.55 -9.52
C LEU A 47 -21.67 -26.06 -9.45
N LYS A 48 -20.78 -26.61 -10.30
CA LYS A 48 -20.41 -28.03 -10.25
C LYS A 48 -19.71 -28.44 -8.96
N LYS A 49 -18.93 -27.54 -8.33
CA LYS A 49 -18.14 -27.85 -7.14
C LYS A 49 -18.91 -27.65 -5.84
N SER A 50 -19.75 -26.62 -5.78
CA SER A 50 -20.26 -26.08 -4.51
C SER A 50 -21.73 -25.62 -4.61
N GLY A 51 -22.44 -25.95 -5.68
CA GLY A 51 -23.83 -25.54 -5.87
C GLY A 51 -24.01 -24.02 -5.95
N GLU A 52 -25.25 -23.58 -5.71
CA GLU A 52 -25.64 -22.16 -5.71
C GLU A 52 -24.93 -21.37 -4.60
N ASP A 53 -24.69 -22.00 -3.44
CA ASP A 53 -23.92 -21.47 -2.31
C ASP A 53 -22.51 -20.99 -2.69
N GLY A 54 -21.95 -21.51 -3.79
CA GLY A 54 -20.67 -21.10 -4.32
C GLY A 54 -20.69 -19.74 -5.04
N LEU A 55 -21.86 -19.26 -5.47
CA LEU A 55 -22.03 -18.00 -6.20
C LEU A 55 -22.21 -16.78 -5.29
N HIS A 56 -22.54 -17.00 -4.01
CA HIS A 56 -22.62 -15.97 -2.99
C HIS A 56 -21.26 -15.28 -2.79
N ASP A 57 -21.28 -13.97 -2.60
CA ASP A 57 -20.06 -13.19 -2.37
C ASP A 57 -19.60 -13.35 -0.92
N LYS A 58 -18.79 -14.39 -0.70
CA LYS A 58 -18.18 -14.69 0.61
C LYS A 58 -17.16 -13.65 1.07
N ARG A 59 -16.97 -12.53 0.36
CA ARG A 59 -16.19 -11.39 0.85
C ARG A 59 -16.86 -10.72 2.05
N LYS A 60 -18.18 -10.81 2.17
CA LYS A 60 -18.94 -10.28 3.33
C LYS A 60 -18.71 -11.08 4.60
N ASP A 61 -18.30 -12.36 4.51
CA ASP A 61 -17.95 -13.21 5.65
C ASP A 61 -16.58 -12.87 6.26
N GLY A 62 -16.13 -11.62 6.10
CA GLY A 62 -14.95 -11.13 6.77
C GLY A 62 -13.67 -11.78 6.29
N ASN A 63 -13.47 -11.85 4.96
CA ASN A 63 -12.17 -12.07 4.33
C ASN A 63 -11.54 -13.43 4.68
N TYR A 64 -11.27 -14.30 3.70
CA TYR A 64 -10.56 -15.57 3.87
C TYR A 64 -9.07 -15.33 4.24
N THR A 65 -8.85 -14.60 5.32
CA THR A 65 -7.56 -14.19 5.84
C THR A 65 -7.06 -15.32 6.69
N LYS A 66 -5.78 -15.61 6.54
CA LYS A 66 -5.07 -16.57 7.38
C LYS A 66 -4.98 -16.14 8.86
N LEU A 67 -5.47 -14.94 9.19
CA LEU A 67 -5.55 -14.34 10.52
C LEU A 67 -6.95 -14.58 11.10
N THR A 68 -7.19 -15.79 11.57
CA THR A 68 -8.39 -16.10 12.36
C THR A 68 -8.35 -15.38 13.71
N GLU A 69 -9.50 -15.21 14.36
CA GLU A 69 -9.57 -14.51 15.66
C GLU A 69 -8.65 -15.14 16.71
N ARG A 70 -8.62 -16.47 16.78
CA ARG A 70 -7.72 -17.22 17.66
C ARG A 70 -6.23 -16.92 17.41
N ILE A 71 -5.84 -16.69 16.15
CA ILE A 71 -4.47 -16.32 15.79
C ILE A 71 -4.20 -14.86 16.18
N LYS A 72 -5.18 -13.96 16.00
CA LYS A 72 -5.08 -12.56 16.44
C LYS A 72 -4.87 -12.46 17.94
N ASP A 73 -5.67 -13.17 18.73
CA ASP A 73 -5.55 -13.20 20.20
C ASP A 73 -4.18 -13.71 20.64
N TYR A 74 -3.69 -14.77 19.97
CA TYR A 74 -2.36 -15.30 20.24
C TYR A 74 -1.25 -14.29 19.92
N ILE A 75 -1.36 -13.58 18.79
CA ILE A 75 -0.40 -12.54 18.43
C ILE A 75 -0.43 -11.41 19.46
N ILE A 76 -1.62 -10.97 19.89
CA ILE A 76 -1.77 -9.94 20.92
C ILE A 76 -1.05 -10.38 22.19
N SER A 77 -1.40 -11.53 22.76
CA SER A 77 -0.76 -12.07 23.98
C SER A 77 0.76 -12.21 23.84
N THR A 78 1.25 -12.76 22.72
CA THR A 78 2.69 -12.97 22.51
C THR A 78 3.45 -11.65 22.39
N VAL A 79 2.86 -10.64 21.73
CA VAL A 79 3.49 -9.34 21.53
C VAL A 79 3.36 -8.44 22.76
N THR A 80 2.30 -8.59 23.56
CA THR A 80 2.19 -7.90 24.85
C THR A 80 3.23 -8.40 25.84
N GLU A 81 3.53 -9.70 25.86
CA GLU A 81 4.57 -10.28 26.72
C GLU A 81 5.99 -9.91 26.25
N ASN A 82 6.23 -9.86 24.94
CA ASN A 82 7.52 -9.48 24.38
C ASN A 82 7.35 -8.59 23.14
N ARG A 83 7.26 -7.28 23.38
CA ARG A 83 7.03 -6.28 22.32
C ARG A 83 8.18 -6.18 21.31
N SER A 84 9.37 -6.65 21.69
CA SER A 84 10.57 -6.61 20.87
C SER A 84 10.76 -7.81 19.94
N ILE A 85 9.87 -8.81 20.03
CA ILE A 85 9.87 -10.00 19.16
C ILE A 85 9.91 -9.58 17.68
N SER A 86 10.82 -10.19 16.92
CA SER A 86 10.93 -9.92 15.49
C SER A 86 9.79 -10.60 14.71
N THR A 87 9.44 -10.05 13.55
CA THR A 87 8.39 -10.63 12.69
C THR A 87 8.72 -12.07 12.26
N PRO A 88 9.97 -12.43 11.89
CA PRO A 88 10.33 -13.82 11.61
C PRO A 88 10.17 -14.76 12.82
N GLN A 89 10.53 -14.30 14.03
CA GLN A 89 10.35 -15.09 15.26
C GLN A 89 8.87 -15.33 15.56
N LEU A 90 8.04 -14.30 15.38
CA LEU A 90 6.60 -14.40 15.56
C LEU A 90 5.96 -15.32 14.52
N GLN A 91 6.40 -15.26 13.26
CA GLN A 91 5.98 -16.21 12.22
C GLN A 91 6.28 -17.65 12.59
N GLY A 92 7.51 -17.93 13.07
CA GLY A 92 7.89 -19.27 13.52
C GLY A 92 6.99 -19.78 14.64
N LYS A 93 6.68 -18.93 15.63
CA LYS A 93 5.75 -19.28 16.72
C LYS A 93 4.34 -19.60 16.21
N ILE A 94 3.82 -18.82 15.26
CA ILE A 94 2.49 -19.04 14.68
C ILE A 94 2.46 -20.32 13.86
N LEU A 95 3.49 -20.55 13.03
CA LEU A 95 3.62 -21.76 12.23
C LEU A 95 3.64 -23.00 13.14
N ASN A 96 4.45 -22.98 14.20
CA ASN A 96 4.54 -24.11 15.13
C ASN A 96 3.23 -24.38 15.89
N LYS A 97 2.44 -23.35 16.18
CA LYS A 97 1.22 -23.49 17.01
C LYS A 97 -0.05 -23.76 16.20
N PHE A 98 -0.13 -23.23 14.98
CA PHE A 98 -1.36 -23.26 14.18
C PHE A 98 -1.17 -23.92 12.80
N ASP A 99 0.05 -24.29 12.42
CA ASP A 99 0.41 -24.77 11.08
C ASP A 99 -0.01 -23.80 9.94
N VAL A 100 -0.04 -22.50 10.26
CA VAL A 100 -0.42 -21.44 9.32
C VAL A 100 0.78 -20.53 9.04
N LYS A 101 1.16 -20.47 7.76
CA LYS A 101 2.15 -19.49 7.27
C LYS A 101 1.49 -18.16 6.93
N ILE A 102 1.83 -17.13 7.70
CA ILE A 102 1.37 -15.74 7.53
C ILE A 102 2.51 -14.89 6.97
N SER A 103 2.24 -13.99 6.03
CA SER A 103 3.26 -13.09 5.48
C SER A 103 3.70 -12.04 6.51
N GLU A 104 4.92 -11.53 6.35
CA GLU A 104 5.45 -10.49 7.24
C GLU A 104 4.64 -9.20 7.14
N SER A 105 4.21 -8.84 5.92
CA SER A 105 3.35 -7.68 5.68
C SER A 105 2.03 -7.79 6.44
N SER A 106 1.34 -8.94 6.36
CA SER A 106 0.09 -9.15 7.09
C SER A 106 0.28 -9.07 8.61
N LEU A 107 1.39 -9.61 9.14
CA LEU A 107 1.72 -9.50 10.56
C LEU A 107 2.03 -8.07 11.00
N ASN A 108 2.81 -7.34 10.21
CA ASN A 108 3.16 -5.95 10.52
C ASN A 108 1.92 -5.04 10.43
N THR A 109 1.06 -5.24 9.43
CA THR A 109 -0.22 -4.54 9.31
C THR A 109 -1.12 -4.84 10.51
N PHE A 110 -1.24 -6.11 10.92
CA PHE A 110 -2.04 -6.48 12.08
C PHE A 110 -1.48 -5.85 13.37
N ARG A 111 -0.15 -5.94 13.60
CA ARG A 111 0.52 -5.27 14.74
C ARG A 111 0.27 -3.77 14.76
N ALA A 112 0.29 -3.11 13.60
CA ALA A 112 -0.01 -1.69 13.49
C ALA A 112 -1.48 -1.40 13.81
N SER A 113 -2.43 -2.24 13.36
CA SER A 113 -3.85 -2.03 13.64
C SER A 113 -4.24 -2.14 15.12
N VAL A 114 -3.46 -2.89 15.91
CA VAL A 114 -3.65 -3.03 17.36
C VAL A 114 -2.67 -2.18 18.18
N SER A 115 -1.94 -1.26 17.54
CA SER A 115 -0.95 -0.39 18.21
C SER A 115 0.19 -1.14 18.93
N LEU A 116 0.46 -2.39 18.55
CA LEU A 116 1.53 -3.24 19.08
C LEU A 116 2.71 -3.35 18.11
N THR A 117 3.11 -2.21 17.55
CA THR A 117 4.33 -2.09 16.76
C THR A 117 5.56 -2.51 17.58
N ARG A 118 6.56 -3.02 16.88
CA ARG A 118 7.78 -3.55 17.50
C ARG A 118 8.59 -2.42 18.11
N ILE A 119 8.91 -2.54 19.39
CA ILE A 119 9.92 -1.70 20.03
C ILE A 119 11.28 -2.38 19.83
N PRO A 120 12.21 -1.80 19.06
CA PRO A 120 13.52 -2.40 18.91
C PRO A 120 14.19 -2.47 20.30
N LEU A 121 14.78 -3.62 20.63
CA LEU A 121 15.71 -3.68 21.75
C LEU A 121 16.78 -2.63 21.49
N HIS A 122 17.03 -1.74 22.45
CA HIS A 122 18.12 -0.78 22.37
C HIS A 122 19.42 -1.57 22.26
N LYS A 123 19.86 -1.84 21.03
CA LYS A 123 21.20 -2.35 20.78
C LYS A 123 22.08 -1.14 20.98
N GLU A 124 22.88 -1.13 22.04
CA GLU A 124 24.00 -0.20 22.08
C GLU A 124 24.73 -0.32 20.76
N PRO A 125 24.86 0.79 20.03
CA PRO A 125 25.42 0.69 18.72
C PRO A 125 26.89 0.33 18.84
N LYS A 126 27.24 -0.88 18.42
CA LYS A 126 28.61 -1.24 18.08
C LYS A 126 28.99 -0.56 16.76
N TYR A 127 28.88 0.77 16.67
CA TYR A 127 29.51 1.52 15.60
C TYR A 127 31.01 1.55 15.93
N LYS A 128 31.78 0.61 15.35
CA LYS A 128 33.20 0.89 15.16
C LYS A 128 33.26 2.01 14.12
N LEU A 129 33.44 3.25 14.57
CA LEU A 129 33.71 4.39 13.72
C LEU A 129 34.99 4.08 12.92
N ARG A 130 34.86 3.45 11.75
CA ARG A 130 35.97 3.33 10.82
C ARG A 130 36.17 4.71 10.24
N LYS A 131 37.20 5.42 10.72
CA LYS A 131 37.73 6.61 10.06
C LYS A 131 38.10 6.19 8.63
N SER A 132 37.29 6.60 7.66
CA SER A 132 37.56 6.40 6.25
C SER A 132 38.27 7.66 5.75
N GLY A 133 39.58 7.57 5.54
CA GLY A 133 40.38 8.71 5.07
C GLY A 133 39.94 9.26 3.70
N GLY A 134 39.16 8.49 2.93
CA GLY A 134 38.63 8.95 1.64
C GLY A 134 37.67 10.13 1.75
N GLY A 135 36.88 10.20 2.84
CA GLY A 135 35.99 11.35 3.08
C GLY A 135 36.79 12.62 3.36
N GLU A 136 37.82 12.51 4.19
CA GLU A 136 38.72 13.61 4.54
C GLU A 136 39.49 14.14 3.33
N ILE A 137 39.95 13.26 2.43
CA ILE A 137 40.61 13.65 1.17
C ILE A 137 39.66 14.44 0.27
N LEU A 138 38.43 13.97 0.08
CA LEU A 138 37.44 14.67 -0.74
C LEU A 138 37.08 16.03 -0.14
N THR A 139 36.90 16.10 1.18
CA THR A 139 36.62 17.36 1.87
C THR A 139 37.79 18.34 1.73
N CYS A 140 39.03 17.90 1.97
CA CYS A 140 40.23 18.72 1.79
C CYS A 140 40.37 19.21 0.34
N LEU A 141 40.21 18.34 -0.66
CA LEU A 141 40.27 18.73 -2.07
C LEU A 141 39.20 19.77 -2.41
N ALA A 142 37.96 19.60 -1.92
CA ALA A 142 36.89 20.55 -2.16
C ALA A 142 37.17 21.93 -1.55
N PHE A 143 37.79 21.99 -0.37
CA PHE A 143 38.22 23.24 0.25
C PHE A 143 39.43 23.87 -0.48
N PHE A 144 40.48 23.09 -0.76
CA PHE A 144 41.69 23.61 -1.42
C PHE A 144 41.47 24.07 -2.85
N THR A 145 40.55 23.45 -3.58
CA THR A 145 40.20 23.86 -4.95
C THR A 145 39.25 25.07 -4.98
N GLY A 146 38.71 25.50 -3.84
CA GLY A 146 37.70 26.55 -3.77
C GLY A 146 36.39 26.19 -4.48
N ILE A 147 36.19 24.91 -4.85
CA ILE A 147 35.07 24.51 -5.71
C ILE A 147 33.72 24.76 -5.03
N ILE A 148 33.68 24.66 -3.69
CA ILE A 148 32.49 24.97 -2.88
C ILE A 148 32.10 26.44 -3.01
N GLU A 149 33.07 27.35 -2.96
CA GLU A 149 32.84 28.79 -3.10
C GLU A 149 32.39 29.13 -4.52
N ILE A 150 32.99 28.50 -5.54
CA ILE A 150 32.59 28.66 -6.94
C ILE A 150 31.13 28.22 -7.12
N TYR A 151 30.77 27.01 -6.69
CA TYR A 151 29.39 26.53 -6.81
C TYR A 151 28.40 27.39 -6.05
N THR A 152 28.76 27.83 -4.84
CA THR A 152 27.90 28.66 -4.01
C THR A 152 27.67 30.02 -4.67
N ARG A 153 28.72 30.66 -5.18
CA ARG A 153 28.60 31.91 -5.92
C ARG A 153 27.74 31.76 -7.18
N THR A 154 27.98 30.73 -7.99
CA THR A 154 27.20 30.49 -9.22
C THR A 154 25.72 30.23 -8.92
N ILE A 155 25.40 29.49 -7.85
CA ILE A 155 24.02 29.27 -7.42
C ILE A 155 23.37 30.60 -7.00
N ILE A 156 24.07 31.41 -6.19
CA ILE A 156 23.57 32.72 -5.73
C ILE A 156 23.33 33.65 -6.92
N GLU A 157 24.29 33.76 -7.83
CA GLU A 157 24.18 34.57 -9.06
C GLU A 157 22.97 34.13 -9.86
N ARG A 158 22.82 32.83 -10.10
CA ARG A 158 21.70 32.30 -10.90
C ARG A 158 20.34 32.51 -10.23
N VAL A 159 20.27 32.35 -8.91
CA VAL A 159 19.05 32.63 -8.14
C VAL A 159 18.69 34.12 -8.23
N ASN A 160 19.69 35.01 -8.13
CA ASN A 160 19.47 36.45 -8.24
C ASN A 160 19.03 36.88 -9.65
N GLU A 161 19.62 36.32 -10.70
CA GLU A 161 19.18 36.52 -12.08
C GLU A 161 17.72 36.09 -12.28
N ILE A 162 17.34 34.93 -11.74
CA ILE A 162 15.96 34.45 -11.81
C ILE A 162 15.04 35.41 -11.06
N ARG A 163 15.42 35.86 -9.86
CA ARG A 163 14.63 36.82 -9.07
C ARG A 163 14.43 38.16 -9.78
N GLN A 164 15.39 38.59 -10.60
CA GLN A 164 15.29 39.82 -11.40
C GLN A 164 14.58 39.60 -12.74
N SER A 165 14.24 38.36 -13.11
CA SER A 165 13.58 38.06 -14.37
C SER A 165 12.10 38.47 -14.36
N PRO A 166 11.55 38.90 -15.51
CA PRO A 166 10.14 39.27 -15.62
C PRO A 166 9.18 38.11 -15.32
N LEU A 167 9.62 36.86 -15.54
CA LEU A 167 8.87 35.65 -15.18
C LEU A 167 8.75 35.46 -13.67
N PHE A 168 9.73 35.90 -12.88
CA PHE A 168 9.66 35.81 -11.42
C PHE A 168 8.68 36.84 -10.84
N GLU A 169 8.67 38.07 -11.34
CA GLU A 169 7.69 39.09 -10.95
C GLU A 169 6.26 38.70 -11.39
N GLN A 170 6.08 38.10 -12.57
CA GLN A 170 4.78 37.55 -12.99
C GLN A 170 4.27 36.42 -12.08
N ASN A 171 5.18 35.60 -11.55
CA ASN A 171 4.84 34.45 -10.70
C ASN A 171 4.81 34.78 -9.19
N LYS A 172 5.17 36.00 -8.79
CA LYS A 172 5.23 36.45 -7.38
C LYS A 172 3.87 36.42 -6.67
N ASN A 173 2.80 36.60 -7.42
CA ASN A 173 1.42 36.62 -6.93
C ASN A 173 0.69 35.28 -7.17
N ILE A 174 1.36 34.29 -7.77
CA ILE A 174 0.75 32.97 -7.93
C ILE A 174 1.04 32.19 -6.65
N GLY A 175 -0.02 31.81 -5.93
CA GLY A 175 0.10 31.05 -4.69
C GLY A 175 0.90 29.75 -4.89
N GLU A 176 1.43 29.21 -3.78
CA GLU A 176 2.29 28.02 -3.77
C GLU A 176 1.65 26.77 -4.40
N ASP A 177 0.34 26.79 -4.63
CA ASP A 177 -0.42 25.67 -5.16
C ASP A 177 -1.05 26.00 -6.53
N TYR A 178 -0.81 25.13 -7.51
CA TYR A 178 -1.31 25.21 -8.88
C TYR A 178 -2.23 24.01 -9.15
N PRO A 179 -3.51 24.05 -8.76
CA PRO A 179 -4.43 22.93 -8.93
C PRO A 179 -4.59 22.52 -10.40
N ASP A 180 -4.55 23.52 -11.29
CA ASP A 180 -4.94 23.43 -12.69
C ASP A 180 -3.88 22.70 -13.54
N VAL A 181 -2.62 22.70 -13.06
CA VAL A 181 -1.49 22.00 -13.67
C VAL A 181 -1.38 20.56 -13.17
N ARG A 182 -2.13 20.19 -12.11
CA ARG A 182 -2.17 18.81 -11.55
C ARG A 182 -3.09 17.85 -12.31
N SER A 183 -3.45 18.15 -13.57
CA SER A 183 -4.30 17.26 -14.38
C SER A 183 -3.73 15.83 -14.54
N ARG A 184 -2.44 15.61 -14.23
CA ARG A 184 -1.79 14.28 -14.24
C ARG A 184 -0.84 14.00 -13.06
N GLY A 185 -1.15 14.49 -11.86
CA GLY A 185 -0.39 14.18 -10.65
C GLY A 185 -1.05 13.11 -9.79
N LYS A 186 -0.24 12.20 -9.20
CA LYS A 186 -0.63 11.09 -8.28
C LYS A 186 -1.36 11.52 -6.97
N PHE A 187 -1.79 12.79 -6.86
CA PHE A 187 -2.41 13.39 -5.69
C PHE A 187 -3.68 14.15 -6.12
N THR A 188 -4.68 13.42 -6.61
CA THR A 188 -6.01 13.99 -6.89
C THR A 188 -6.68 14.43 -5.59
N THR A 189 -7.64 15.36 -5.70
CA THR A 189 -8.47 15.82 -4.58
C THR A 189 -9.14 14.63 -3.87
N GLU A 190 -9.60 13.66 -4.66
CA GLU A 190 -10.19 12.40 -4.19
C GLU A 190 -9.19 11.55 -3.38
N TYR A 191 -7.95 11.41 -3.85
CA TYR A 191 -6.89 10.68 -3.14
C TYR A 191 -6.57 11.33 -1.78
N ASN A 192 -6.47 12.67 -1.74
CA ASN A 192 -6.22 13.40 -0.49
C ASN A 192 -7.41 13.38 0.48
N GLN A 193 -8.62 13.12 -0.01
CA GLN A 193 -9.82 12.99 0.80
C GLN A 193 -10.00 11.60 1.42
N LEU A 194 -9.27 10.57 0.97
CA LEU A 194 -9.30 9.24 1.58
C LEU A 194 -8.88 9.31 3.07
N LYS A 195 -9.70 8.72 3.94
CA LYS A 195 -9.45 8.70 5.40
C LYS A 195 -8.06 8.15 5.74
N SER A 196 -7.65 7.08 5.07
CA SER A 196 -6.32 6.47 5.21
C SER A 196 -5.16 7.42 4.83
N VAL A 197 -5.36 8.33 3.88
CA VAL A 197 -4.36 9.33 3.49
C VAL A 197 -4.33 10.47 4.49
N ARG A 198 -5.50 10.97 4.94
CA ARG A 198 -5.59 12.05 5.95
C ARG A 198 -4.95 11.63 7.28
N GLU A 199 -5.20 10.40 7.72
CA GLU A 199 -4.70 9.86 8.98
C GLU A 199 -3.19 9.57 8.92
N ASN A 200 -2.65 9.20 7.75
CA ASN A 200 -1.23 8.87 7.59
C ASN A 200 -0.36 10.02 7.02
N ARG A 201 -0.96 11.14 6.60
CA ARG A 201 -0.28 12.24 5.89
C ARG A 201 0.95 12.77 6.63
N PHE A 202 0.89 12.76 7.95
CA PHE A 202 1.97 13.21 8.84
C PHE A 202 2.47 12.12 9.79
N GLY A 203 2.05 10.85 9.61
CA GLY A 203 2.45 9.75 10.49
C GLY A 203 3.97 9.52 10.53
N SER A 204 4.67 9.82 9.44
CA SER A 204 6.14 9.76 9.35
C SER A 204 6.86 10.92 10.05
N LEU A 205 6.18 12.05 10.29
CA LEU A 205 6.73 13.21 11.01
C LEU A 205 6.48 13.09 12.51
N VAL A 206 5.28 12.66 12.91
CA VAL A 206 4.96 12.38 14.32
C VAL A 206 5.87 11.29 14.89
N SER A 207 6.17 10.25 14.10
CA SER A 207 7.11 9.19 14.50
C SER A 207 8.58 9.64 14.55
N ARG A 208 8.95 10.77 13.94
CA ARG A 208 10.31 11.32 14.03
C ARG A 208 10.50 12.31 15.18
N VAL A 209 9.46 13.07 15.52
CA VAL A 209 9.50 14.01 16.66
C VAL A 209 9.50 13.26 17.99
N ALA A 210 8.74 12.15 18.10
CA ALA A 210 8.67 11.33 19.31
C ALA A 210 9.93 10.49 19.60
N VAL A 211 10.93 10.49 18.72
CA VAL A 211 12.22 9.79 18.93
C VAL A 211 13.31 10.76 19.44
N ASN A 212 13.03 12.07 19.46
CA ASN A 212 13.98 13.12 19.85
C ASN A 212 13.53 13.95 21.07
N LEU A 213 12.56 13.44 21.84
CA LEU A 213 12.20 13.90 23.20
C LEU A 213 12.34 12.70 24.15
#